data_AF-N1QWH2-F1
#
_entry.id   AF-N1QWH2-F1
#
_cell.length_a   1.000
_cell.length_b   1.000
_cell.length_c   1.000
_cell.angle_alpha   90.00
_cell.angle_beta   90.00
_cell.angle_gamma   90.00
#
_symmetry.space_group_name_H-M   'P 1'
#
loop_
_entity.id
_entity.type
_entity.pdbx_description
1 polymer ?
#
loop_
_entity_poly.entity_id
_entity_poly.type
_entity_poly.pdbx_seq_one_letter_code
_entity_poly.pdbx_strand_id
1 'polypeptide(L)'
;MWRAFSPGSSSADSVCLSVWVLEDYERGKWTLKHNVSHSQLFGVKYSEHDYNVISFHPERNMFFTVCGHENTLMSYEMDCRKLCFISQLGRDGQIKCGKTPFIQYVPLFSESLADGP
;
A
#
# COMPACT_ATOMS: atom_id res chain seq x y z
N MET A 1 -7.48 1.77 -10.47
CA MET A 1 -7.32 0.79 -9.35
C MET A 1 -5.85 0.72 -8.95
N TRP A 2 -5.53 0.59 -7.66
CA TRP A 2 -4.14 0.54 -7.15
C TRP A 2 -3.74 -0.89 -6.76
N ARG A 3 -2.47 -1.27 -6.99
CA ARG A 3 -1.88 -2.53 -6.49
C ARG A 3 -0.45 -2.31 -5.99
N ALA A 4 -0.11 -2.94 -4.86
CA ALA A 4 1.26 -3.01 -4.36
C ALA A 4 1.85 -4.40 -4.65
N PHE A 5 3.12 -4.42 -5.04
CA PHE A 5 3.92 -5.62 -5.17
C PHE A 5 5.20 -5.46 -4.37
N SER A 6 5.48 -6.40 -3.49
CA SER A 6 6.77 -6.59 -2.84
C SER A 6 7.26 -7.98 -3.22
N PRO A 7 8.34 -8.12 -4.01
CA PRO A 7 8.87 -9.43 -4.36
C PRO A 7 9.42 -10.12 -3.10
N GLY A 8 9.02 -11.37 -2.85
CA GLY A 8 9.72 -12.24 -1.90
C GLY A 8 11.08 -12.61 -2.50
N SER A 9 12.18 -12.24 -1.84
CA SER A 9 13.52 -12.28 -2.43
C SER A 9 14.17 -13.67 -2.40
N SER A 10 14.93 -14.01 -3.45
CA SER A 10 16.03 -15.00 -3.40
C SER A 10 17.41 -14.43 -3.74
N SER A 11 17.58 -13.12 -3.93
CA SER A 11 18.91 -12.49 -3.99
C SER A 11 18.89 -11.04 -3.54
N ALA A 12 20.02 -10.59 -2.99
CA ALA A 12 20.25 -9.40 -2.17
C ALA A 12 20.09 -8.02 -2.87
N ASP A 13 19.13 -7.89 -3.79
CA ASP A 13 18.62 -6.58 -4.19
C ASP A 13 17.55 -6.20 -3.17
N SER A 14 17.75 -5.05 -2.52
CA SER A 14 16.86 -4.49 -1.50
C SER A 14 15.39 -4.69 -1.87
N VAL A 15 14.60 -5.32 -0.99
CA VAL A 15 13.15 -5.51 -1.19
C VAL A 15 12.51 -4.14 -1.46
N CYS A 16 12.13 -3.88 -2.71
CA CYS A 16 11.49 -2.63 -3.12
C CYS A 16 9.97 -2.80 -3.19
N LEU A 17 9.25 -1.84 -2.61
CA LEU A 17 7.81 -1.69 -2.80
C LEU A 17 7.55 -1.01 -4.13
N SER A 18 6.82 -1.69 -5.02
CA SER A 18 6.34 -1.12 -6.28
C SER A 18 4.82 -0.95 -6.24
N VAL A 19 4.35 0.29 -6.43
CA VAL A 19 2.93 0.63 -6.51
C VAL A 19 2.56 0.90 -7.96
N TRP A 20 1.54 0.19 -8.42
CA TRP A 20 1.04 0.24 -9.78
C TRP A 20 -0.39 0.74 -9.80
N VAL A 21 -0.73 1.46 -10.86
CA VAL A 21 -2.07 1.97 -11.12
C VAL A 21 -2.59 1.43 -12.44
N LEU A 22 -3.83 0.95 -12.40
CA LEU A 22 -4.63 0.69 -13.59
C LEU A 22 -5.33 1.99 -13.96
N GLU A 23 -4.78 2.67 -14.97
CA GLU A 23 -5.30 3.94 -15.52
C GLU A 23 -6.32 3.68 -16.64
N ASP A 24 -6.05 2.68 -17.48
CA ASP A 24 -6.90 2.29 -18.59
C ASP A 24 -7.55 0.94 -18.28
N TYR A 25 -8.79 1.01 -17.83
CA TYR A 25 -9.58 -0.16 -17.48
C TYR A 25 -9.96 -1.00 -18.70
N GLU A 26 -10.20 -0.37 -19.86
CA GLU A 26 -10.60 -1.05 -21.08
C GLU A 26 -9.43 -1.86 -21.67
N ARG A 27 -8.22 -1.31 -21.60
CA ARG A 27 -7.00 -1.97 -22.12
C ARG A 27 -6.28 -2.81 -21.07
N GLY A 28 -6.68 -2.77 -19.81
CA GLY A 28 -6.03 -3.50 -18.72
C GLY A 28 -4.59 -3.03 -18.45
N LYS A 29 -4.24 -1.79 -18.81
CA LYS A 29 -2.86 -1.30 -18.78
C LYS A 29 -2.46 -0.83 -17.37
N TRP A 30 -1.48 -1.52 -16.79
CA TRP A 30 -0.86 -1.12 -15.53
C TRP A 30 0.35 -0.21 -15.77
N THR A 31 0.39 0.90 -15.06
CA THR A 31 1.51 1.85 -15.06
C THR A 31 2.18 1.84 -13.68
N LEU A 32 3.51 1.80 -13.63
CA LEU A 32 4.26 1.94 -12.37
C LEU A 32 4.15 3.40 -11.91
N LYS A 33 3.57 3.64 -10.73
CA LYS A 33 3.44 4.99 -10.17
C LYS A 33 4.52 5.31 -9.16
N HIS A 34 4.88 4.35 -8.31
CA HIS A 34 5.84 4.59 -7.23
C HIS A 34 6.73 3.39 -7.02
N ASN A 35 8.01 3.64 -6.76
CA ASN A 35 8.98 2.64 -6.37
C ASN A 35 9.84 3.20 -5.22
N VAL A 36 9.94 2.43 -4.15
CA VAL A 36 10.69 2.81 -2.95
C VAL A 36 11.31 1.56 -2.33
N SER A 37 12.58 1.65 -1.95
CA SER A 37 13.23 0.56 -1.22
C SER A 37 12.70 0.48 0.21
N HIS A 38 12.75 -0.70 0.83
CA HIS A 38 12.40 -0.86 2.25
C HIS A 38 13.14 0.15 3.15
N SER A 39 14.44 0.33 2.92
CA SER A 39 15.28 1.27 3.66
C SER A 39 14.87 2.73 3.45
N GLN A 40 14.42 3.10 2.25
CA GLN A 40 13.89 4.45 1.99
C GLN A 40 12.50 4.66 2.58
N LEU A 41 11.70 3.59 2.64
CA LEU A 41 10.33 3.65 3.15
C LEU A 41 10.31 3.83 4.67
N PHE A 42 11.08 3.00 5.39
CA PHE A 42 11.03 2.96 6.86
C PHE A 42 12.28 3.51 7.56
N GLY A 43 13.33 3.86 6.81
CA GLY A 43 14.62 4.21 7.38
C GLY A 43 15.30 3.02 8.08
N VAL A 44 16.29 3.34 8.91
CA VAL A 44 17.08 2.34 9.68
C VAL A 44 16.25 1.71 10.79
N LYS A 45 15.19 2.39 11.26
CA LYS A 45 14.42 1.96 12.43
C LYS A 45 13.58 0.69 12.19
N TYR A 46 13.10 0.48 10.96
CA TYR A 46 12.29 -0.70 10.62
C TYR A 46 12.84 -1.45 9.40
N SER A 47 14.14 -1.33 9.12
CA SER A 47 14.77 -1.96 7.93
C SER A 47 14.69 -3.49 7.93
N GLU A 48 14.61 -4.10 9.11
CA GLU A 48 14.56 -5.57 9.29
C GLU A 48 13.15 -6.08 9.61
N HIS A 49 12.14 -5.21 9.60
CA HIS A 49 10.78 -5.58 9.97
C HIS A 49 9.92 -5.81 8.74
N ASP A 50 9.22 -6.95 8.72
CA ASP A 50 8.18 -7.20 7.74
C ASP A 50 7.11 -6.11 7.80
N TYR A 51 6.56 -5.81 6.64
CA TYR A 51 5.46 -4.86 6.50
C TYR A 51 4.43 -5.38 5.51
N ASN A 52 3.20 -4.89 5.67
CA ASN A 52 2.11 -5.16 4.74
C ASN A 52 1.44 -3.84 4.34
N VAL A 53 1.15 -3.67 3.05
CA VAL A 53 0.32 -2.55 2.56
C VAL A 53 -1.14 -2.97 2.68
N ILE A 54 -1.89 -2.26 3.51
CA ILE A 54 -3.26 -2.64 3.88
C ILE A 54 -4.32 -1.92 3.06
N SER A 55 -4.04 -0.71 2.58
CA SER A 55 -5.00 0.10 1.81
C SER A 55 -4.33 1.25 1.07
N PHE A 56 -5.02 1.78 0.05
CA PHE A 56 -4.65 2.98 -0.71
C PHE A 56 -5.72 4.05 -0.52
N HIS A 57 -5.33 5.31 -0.42
CA HIS A 57 -6.30 6.41 -0.42
C HIS A 57 -6.85 6.59 -1.84
N PRO A 58 -8.18 6.71 -2.04
CA PRO A 58 -8.77 6.80 -3.38
C PRO A 58 -8.38 8.09 -4.12
N GLU A 59 -8.30 9.20 -3.40
CA GLU A 59 -8.08 10.54 -3.97
C GLU A 59 -6.64 11.08 -3.82
N ARG A 60 -5.82 10.47 -2.97
CA ARG A 60 -4.49 10.98 -2.62
C ARG A 60 -3.44 9.94 -2.97
N ASN A 61 -2.27 10.40 -3.38
CA ASN A 61 -1.13 9.53 -3.66
C ASN A 61 -0.51 9.04 -2.34
N MET A 62 -1.27 8.27 -1.56
CA MET A 62 -0.82 7.73 -0.28
C MET A 62 -1.37 6.32 -0.05
N PHE A 63 -0.64 5.54 0.75
CA PHE A 63 -1.06 4.22 1.18
C PHE A 63 -0.85 4.05 2.68
N PHE A 64 -1.54 3.05 3.24
CA PHE A 64 -1.43 2.68 4.64
C PHE A 64 -0.69 1.36 4.77
N THR A 65 0.22 1.28 5.73
CA THR A 65 1.02 0.10 6.00
C THR A 65 1.06 -0.22 7.48
N VAL A 66 1.20 -1.50 7.78
CA VAL A 66 1.46 -2.01 9.13
C VAL A 66 2.83 -2.67 9.12
N CYS A 67 3.67 -2.31 10.09
CA CYS A 67 5.05 -2.80 10.18
C CYS A 67 5.43 -3.20 11.62
N GLY A 68 6.26 -4.24 11.73
CA GLY A 68 6.91 -4.68 12.98
C GLY A 68 6.00 -5.45 13.93
N HIS A 69 6.59 -5.93 15.03
CA HIS A 69 5.94 -6.80 16.01
C HIS A 69 4.76 -6.15 16.76
N GLU A 70 4.76 -4.84 16.92
CA GLU A 70 3.71 -4.08 17.61
C GLU A 70 2.59 -3.60 16.67
N ASN A 71 2.58 -4.11 15.43
CA ASN A 71 1.61 -3.75 14.39
C ASN A 71 1.45 -2.22 14.27
N THR A 72 2.56 -1.53 14.02
CA THR A 72 2.53 -0.07 13.92
C THR A 72 1.86 0.34 12.62
N LEU A 73 0.73 1.03 12.73
CA LEU A 73 0.00 1.63 11.62
C LEU A 73 0.64 2.96 11.21
N MET A 74 0.94 3.06 9.92
CA MET A 74 1.58 4.22 9.32
C MET A 74 0.90 4.58 8.00
N SER A 75 0.91 5.86 7.64
CA SER A 75 0.61 6.31 6.29
C SER A 75 1.89 6.73 5.58
N TYR A 76 1.95 6.49 4.28
CA TYR A 76 3.03 6.94 3.44
C TYR A 76 2.48 7.77 2.29
N GLU A 77 2.94 9.02 2.19
CA GLU A 77 2.63 9.94 1.10
C GLU A 77 3.69 9.81 0.00
N MET A 78 3.27 9.39 -1.19
CA MET A 78 4.16 9.04 -2.30
C MET A 78 4.80 10.27 -2.96
N ASP A 79 4.07 11.39 -3.04
CA ASP A 79 4.54 12.60 -3.72
C ASP A 79 5.73 13.25 -2.99
N CYS A 80 5.62 13.38 -1.67
CA CYS A 80 6.70 13.94 -0.85
C CYS A 80 7.58 12.87 -0.18
N ARG A 81 7.30 11.59 -0.41
CA ARG A 81 8.01 10.42 0.13
C ARG A 81 8.12 10.44 1.66
N LYS A 82 7.03 10.80 2.35
CA LYS A 82 6.99 10.92 3.81
C LYS A 82 6.20 9.79 4.44
N LEU A 83 6.81 9.14 5.42
CA LEU A 83 6.17 8.19 6.31
C LEU A 83 5.68 8.91 7.57
N CYS A 84 4.40 8.75 7.90
CA CYS A 84 3.76 9.31 9.08
C CYS A 84 3.27 8.19 9.98
N PHE A 85 3.64 8.27 11.26
CA PHE A 85 3.11 7.38 12.28
C PHE A 85 1.66 7.76 12.62
N ILE A 86 0.77 6.78 12.69
CA ILE A 86 -0.63 6.99 13.06
C ILE A 86 -0.89 6.42 14.46
N SER A 87 -0.65 5.11 14.65
CA SER A 87 -0.94 4.44 15.92
C SER A 87 -0.24 3.08 16.01
N GLN A 88 -0.13 2.53 17.22
CA GLN A 88 0.25 1.13 17.45
C GLN A 88 -1.00 0.32 17.74
N LEU A 89 -1.23 -0.73 16.95
CA LEU A 89 -2.39 -1.60 17.09
C LEU A 89 -2.18 -2.69 18.15
N GLY A 90 -0.96 -2.82 18.67
CA GLY A 90 -0.61 -3.79 19.70
C GLY A 90 -0.31 -5.17 19.13
N ARG A 91 0.14 -6.07 20.03
CA ARG A 91 0.68 -7.39 19.69
C ARG A 91 -0.37 -8.45 19.34
N ASP A 92 -1.66 -8.07 19.29
CA ASP A 92 -2.74 -9.03 19.06
C ASP A 92 -2.59 -9.67 17.67
N GLY A 93 -2.37 -10.99 17.68
CA GLY A 93 -1.71 -11.79 16.64
C GLY A 93 -2.48 -11.99 15.34
N GLN A 94 -3.29 -11.03 14.90
CA GLN A 94 -4.18 -11.19 13.74
C GLN A 94 -3.71 -10.46 12.47
N ILE A 95 -2.76 -9.52 12.52
CA ILE A 95 -2.15 -9.00 11.29
C ILE A 95 -0.96 -9.90 10.89
N LYS A 96 -1.24 -11.19 10.73
CA LYS A 96 -0.32 -12.11 10.06
C LYS A 96 -0.69 -12.16 8.57
N CYS A 97 0.35 -12.14 7.74
CA CYS A 97 0.33 -12.21 6.27
C CYS A 97 -1.00 -12.72 5.68
N GLY A 98 -1.81 -11.79 5.17
CA GLY A 98 -3.00 -12.12 4.36
C GLY A 98 -4.37 -12.02 5.04
N LYS A 99 -4.46 -11.84 6.37
CA LYS A 99 -5.75 -11.57 7.05
C LYS A 99 -5.74 -10.21 7.73
N THR A 100 -5.80 -9.15 6.94
CA THR A 100 -6.06 -7.82 7.48
C THR A 100 -7.56 -7.68 7.77
N PRO A 101 -7.98 -7.20 8.96
CA PRO A 101 -9.37 -6.80 9.19
C PRO A 101 -9.74 -5.50 8.45
N PHE A 102 -8.80 -4.92 7.70
CA PHE A 102 -8.99 -3.72 6.93
C PHE A 102 -9.66 -4.05 5.60
N ILE A 103 -10.91 -3.61 5.45
CA ILE A 103 -11.61 -3.63 4.18
C ILE A 103 -11.00 -2.52 3.32
N GLN A 104 -10.47 -2.88 2.15
CA GLN A 104 -10.04 -1.90 1.17
C GLN A 104 -11.23 -1.04 0.78
N TYR A 105 -11.06 0.28 0.74
CA TYR A 105 -12.08 1.17 0.22
C TYR A 105 -12.33 0.79 -1.25
N VAL A 106 -13.55 0.34 -1.55
CA VAL A 106 -14.03 0.09 -2.91
C VAL A 106 -14.79 1.35 -3.34
N PRO A 107 -14.24 2.18 -4.23
CA PRO A 107 -14.98 3.31 -4.76
C PRO A 107 -16.23 2.77 -5.44
N LEU A 108 -17.41 3.17 -4.96
CA LEU A 108 -18.67 2.86 -5.62
C LEU A 108 -18.73 3.71 -6.89
N PHE A 109 -18.33 3.15 -8.03
CA PHE A 109 -18.61 3.78 -9.31
C PHE A 109 -20.10 3.64 -9.58
N SER A 110 -20.87 4.64 -9.20
CA SER A 110 -22.24 4.79 -9.65
C SER A 110 -22.18 5.20 -11.13
N GLU A 111 -22.27 4.23 -12.04
CA GLU A 111 -22.63 4.53 -13.43
C GLU A 111 -24.03 5.14 -13.41
N SER A 112 -24.11 6.47 -13.49
CA SER A 112 -25.34 7.11 -13.93
C SER A 112 -25.45 6.81 -15.42
N LEU A 113 -26.16 5.74 -15.77
CA LEU A 113 -26.85 5.66 -17.05
C LEU A 113 -27.84 6.82 -17.09
N ALA A 114 -27.36 8.00 -17.47
CA ALA A 114 -28.21 9.01 -18.05
C ALA A 114 -28.55 8.50 -19.45
N ASP A 115 -29.46 7.54 -19.48
CA ASP A 115 -30.16 7.20 -20.69
C ASP A 115 -31.15 8.33 -20.97
N GLY A 116 -31.01 8.94 -22.13
CA GLY A 116 -32.10 9.70 -22.76
C GLY A 116 -31.67 11.00 -23.43
N PRO A 117 -32.42 11.44 -24.46
CA PRO A 117 -33.23 10.71 -25.44
C PRO A 117 -32.57 10.62 -26.84
#